data_AF-A0A498GP51-F1
#
_entry.id   AF-A0A498GP51-F1
#
_cell.length_a   1.000
_cell.length_b   1.000
_cell.length_c   1.000
_cell.angle_alpha   90.00
_cell.angle_beta   90.00
_cell.angle_gamma   90.00
#
_symmetry.space_group_name_H-M   'P 1'
#
loop_
_entity.id
_entity.type
_entity.pdbx_description
1 polymer ?
#
loop_
_entity_poly.entity_id
_entity_poly.type
_entity_poly.pdbx_seq_one_letter_code
_entity_poly.pdbx_strand_id
1 'polypeptide(L)'
;MDIMKEISIKIAEAAVPDEVDLAPIMTDAFVQGGKEKKDLFIKQGDTELGAFGPVGGIVLFPWILQGIAATAPFILQVLRAEQLEKYLSIINGFLGVCEKLKRKESTNQLPDHLSAPLNKVLDTFSSELKASGLPEEQCERVVSNVLLTLLKDPSGSFVFVEKVSGPE
;
A
#
# COMPACT_ATOMS: atom_id res chain seq x y z
N MET A 1 13.58 8.19 15.23
CA MET A 1 13.71 7.33 14.03
C MET A 1 12.89 7.98 12.93
N ASP A 2 13.33 7.96 11.68
CA ASP A 2 12.56 8.58 10.59
C ASP A 2 11.29 7.76 10.34
N ILE A 3 10.13 8.39 10.49
CA ILE A 3 8.82 7.75 10.33
C ILE A 3 8.64 7.15 8.92
N MET A 4 9.27 7.77 7.90
CA MET A 4 9.24 7.27 6.53
C MET A 4 9.98 5.94 6.40
N LYS A 5 11.16 5.86 7.02
CA LYS A 5 11.96 4.64 7.04
C LYS A 5 11.28 3.54 7.84
N GLU A 6 10.71 3.86 8.99
CA GLU A 6 10.08 2.86 9.84
C GLU A 6 8.84 2.24 9.19
N ILE A 7 7.97 3.06 8.61
CA ILE A 7 6.73 2.58 7.99
C ILE A 7 7.02 1.87 6.67
N SER A 8 7.98 2.35 5.87
CA SER A 8 8.37 1.66 4.63
C SER A 8 8.91 0.25 4.90
N ILE A 9 9.74 0.07 5.93
CA ILE A 9 10.21 -1.26 6.37
C ILE A 9 9.02 -2.14 6.77
N LYS A 10 8.14 -1.65 7.65
CA LYS A 10 6.97 -2.42 8.12
C LYS A 10 6.06 -2.84 6.96
N ILE A 11 5.86 -1.97 5.98
CA ILE A 11 5.05 -2.29 4.79
C ILE A 11 5.75 -3.37 3.96
N ALA A 12 7.06 -3.23 3.71
CA ALA A 12 7.81 -4.22 2.95
C ALA A 12 7.84 -5.58 3.65
N GLU A 13 8.07 -5.62 4.96
CA GLU A 13 8.04 -6.85 5.76
C GLU A 13 6.69 -7.57 5.65
N ALA A 14 5.60 -6.82 5.56
CA ALA A 14 4.25 -7.38 5.48
C ALA A 14 3.84 -7.78 4.06
N ALA A 15 4.26 -7.04 3.04
CA ALA A 15 3.74 -7.17 1.68
C ALA A 15 4.73 -7.79 0.70
N VAL A 16 6.00 -7.41 0.79
CA VAL A 16 7.07 -7.77 -0.16
C VAL A 16 8.40 -7.97 0.59
N PRO A 17 8.54 -9.07 1.37
CA PRO A 17 9.67 -9.27 2.28
C PRO A 17 11.04 -9.25 1.59
N ASP A 18 11.08 -9.60 0.31
CA ASP A 18 12.31 -9.62 -0.50
C ASP A 18 12.85 -8.20 -0.79
N GLU A 19 12.04 -7.15 -0.57
CA GLU A 19 12.39 -5.75 -0.87
C GLU A 19 12.62 -4.89 0.39
N VAL A 20 12.63 -5.49 1.58
CA VAL A 20 12.75 -4.77 2.87
C VAL A 20 13.98 -3.85 2.92
N ASP A 21 15.13 -4.32 2.45
CA ASP A 21 16.38 -3.54 2.46
C ASP A 21 16.35 -2.36 1.47
N LEU A 22 15.52 -2.45 0.43
CA LEU A 22 15.38 -1.43 -0.61
C LEU A 22 14.25 -0.43 -0.31
N ALA A 23 13.26 -0.83 0.49
CA ALA A 23 12.05 -0.08 0.76
C ALA A 23 12.27 1.36 1.27
N PRO A 24 13.19 1.63 2.21
CA PRO A 24 13.48 3.02 2.62
C PRO A 24 14.02 3.87 1.47
N ILE A 25 14.97 3.34 0.70
CA ILE A 25 15.62 4.07 -0.39
C ILE A 25 14.61 4.35 -1.51
N MET A 26 13.77 3.36 -1.83
CA MET A 26 12.68 3.53 -2.80
C MET A 26 11.65 4.54 -2.34
N THR A 27 11.32 4.56 -1.05
CA THR A 27 10.39 5.55 -0.46
C THR A 27 10.95 6.96 -0.59
N ASP A 28 12.22 7.16 -0.23
CA ASP A 28 12.88 8.46 -0.34
C ASP A 28 12.93 8.92 -1.79
N ALA A 29 13.31 8.04 -2.72
CA ALA A 29 13.32 8.34 -4.15
C ALA A 29 11.92 8.66 -4.69
N PHE A 30 10.89 7.94 -4.24
CA PHE A 30 9.50 8.16 -4.66
C PHE A 30 8.95 9.51 -4.16
N VAL A 31 9.25 9.87 -2.91
CA VAL A 31 8.84 11.15 -2.32
C VAL A 31 9.59 12.32 -2.98
N GLN A 32 10.89 12.16 -3.25
CA GLN A 32 11.71 13.18 -3.92
C GLN A 32 11.35 13.34 -5.40
N GLY A 33 10.96 12.25 -6.08
CA GLY A 33 10.71 12.23 -7.52
C GLY A 33 9.49 13.02 -7.98
N GLY A 34 8.56 13.39 -7.09
CA GLY A 34 7.44 14.29 -7.43
C GLY A 34 6.63 13.83 -8.66
N LYS A 35 6.68 14.58 -9.77
CA LYS A 35 5.98 14.26 -11.04
C LYS A 35 6.72 13.21 -11.90
N GLU A 36 7.99 12.95 -11.61
CA GLU A 36 8.84 11.94 -12.24
C GLU A 36 8.71 10.56 -11.57
N LYS A 37 7.76 10.39 -10.64
CA LYS A 37 7.43 9.09 -10.01
C LYS A 37 7.35 7.95 -11.03
N LYS A 38 6.79 8.22 -12.22
CA LYS A 38 6.63 7.26 -13.32
C LYS A 38 7.96 6.70 -13.84
N ASP A 39 9.07 7.43 -13.72
CA ASP A 39 10.38 6.99 -14.22
C ASP A 39 11.02 5.91 -13.33
N LEU A 40 10.59 5.80 -12.05
CA LEU A 40 10.92 4.68 -11.18
C LEU A 40 10.34 3.35 -11.68
N PHE A 41 9.31 3.41 -12.53
CA PHE A 41 8.62 2.26 -13.10
C PHE A 41 9.10 1.92 -14.52
N ILE A 42 9.81 2.83 -15.20
CA ILE A 42 10.17 2.70 -16.63
C ILE A 42 11.52 1.99 -16.85
N LYS A 43 12.44 1.96 -15.88
CA LYS A 43 13.74 1.28 -16.02
C LYS A 43 13.73 -0.22 -15.70
N GLN A 44 12.77 -0.97 -16.23
CA GLN A 44 12.80 -2.45 -16.18
C GLN A 44 12.72 -3.12 -17.56
N GLY A 45 12.63 -2.34 -18.65
CA GLY A 45 12.58 -2.88 -20.01
C GLY A 45 13.93 -2.99 -20.74
N ASP A 46 14.95 -2.22 -20.36
CA ASP A 46 16.10 -1.98 -21.25
C ASP A 46 17.41 -1.70 -20.49
N THR A 47 17.89 -2.66 -19.69
CA THR A 47 19.27 -2.58 -19.18
C THR A 47 19.99 -3.91 -19.35
N GLU A 48 20.50 -4.12 -20.57
CA GLU A 48 21.64 -5.00 -20.83
C GLU A 48 22.90 -4.41 -20.17
N LEU A 49 23.12 -4.65 -18.88
CA LEU A 49 24.46 -4.54 -18.28
C LEU A 49 24.62 -5.67 -17.25
N GLY A 50 25.39 -6.68 -17.63
CA GLY A 50 25.56 -7.92 -16.88
C GLY A 50 26.14 -7.72 -15.48
N ALA A 51 25.42 -8.18 -14.45
CA ALA A 51 25.95 -8.61 -13.16
C ALA A 51 24.83 -9.28 -12.32
N PHE A 52 24.94 -10.60 -12.16
CA PHE A 52 24.44 -11.45 -11.05
C PHE A 52 22.96 -11.40 -10.61
N GLY A 53 22.27 -12.55 -10.80
CA GLY A 53 21.03 -12.93 -10.10
C GLY A 53 19.82 -13.03 -11.03
N PRO A 54 18.81 -13.89 -10.74
CA PRO A 54 17.75 -14.24 -11.70
C PRO A 54 17.04 -12.97 -12.19
N VAL A 55 17.30 -12.68 -13.46
CA VAL A 55 16.82 -11.53 -14.22
C VAL A 55 15.32 -11.66 -14.42
N GLY A 56 14.55 -10.66 -13.94
CA GLY A 56 13.16 -10.45 -14.33
C GLY A 56 12.11 -10.40 -13.20
N GLY A 57 12.49 -10.15 -11.95
CA GLY A 57 11.52 -9.88 -10.89
C GLY A 57 10.97 -8.46 -11.00
N ILE A 58 9.66 -8.32 -11.16
CA ILE A 58 8.99 -7.02 -11.06
C ILE A 58 9.20 -6.51 -9.63
N VAL A 59 9.93 -5.40 -9.46
CA VAL A 59 10.03 -4.73 -8.16
C VAL A 59 8.66 -4.15 -7.82
N LEU A 60 8.06 -4.62 -6.73
CA LEU A 60 6.68 -4.37 -6.36
C LEU A 60 6.51 -3.16 -5.44
N PHE A 61 7.51 -2.83 -4.63
CA PHE A 61 7.41 -1.76 -3.64
C PHE A 61 7.11 -0.37 -4.24
N PRO A 62 7.68 0.04 -5.40
CA PRO A 62 7.25 1.26 -6.08
C PRO A 62 5.76 1.25 -6.42
N TRP A 63 5.20 0.11 -6.85
CA TRP A 63 3.77 -0.01 -7.17
C TRP A 63 2.89 0.05 -5.92
N ILE A 64 3.41 -0.44 -4.78
CA ILE A 64 2.79 -0.25 -3.47
C ILE A 64 2.72 1.24 -3.12
N LEU A 65 3.83 1.98 -3.27
CA LEU A 65 3.86 3.42 -3.02
C LEU A 65 2.91 4.20 -3.95
N GLN A 66 2.85 3.80 -5.23
CA GLN A 66 1.90 4.36 -6.20
C GLN A 66 0.45 4.10 -5.80
N GLY A 67 0.12 2.88 -5.39
CA GLY A 67 -1.22 2.54 -4.91
C GLY A 67 -1.61 3.30 -3.65
N ILE A 68 -0.67 3.49 -2.71
CA ILE A 68 -0.87 4.35 -1.53
C ILE A 68 -1.12 5.80 -1.96
N ALA A 69 -0.31 6.35 -2.86
CA ALA A 69 -0.48 7.71 -3.36
C ALA A 69 -1.84 7.90 -4.06
N ALA A 70 -2.23 6.97 -4.93
CA ALA A 70 -3.49 7.01 -5.68
C ALA A 70 -4.72 6.89 -4.77
N THR A 71 -4.60 6.18 -3.66
CA THR A 71 -5.69 5.95 -2.70
C THR A 71 -5.60 6.81 -1.44
N ALA A 72 -4.63 7.72 -1.37
CA ALA A 72 -4.36 8.54 -0.20
C ALA A 72 -5.60 9.28 0.34
N PRO A 73 -6.47 9.90 -0.48
CA PRO A 73 -7.67 10.57 0.06
C PRO A 73 -8.57 9.63 0.86
N PHE A 74 -8.70 8.37 0.44
CA PHE A 74 -9.53 7.38 1.12
C PHE A 74 -8.81 6.76 2.32
N ILE A 75 -7.50 6.50 2.23
CA ILE A 75 -6.70 6.03 3.36
C ILE A 75 -6.71 7.07 4.49
N LEU A 76 -6.46 8.34 4.17
CA LEU A 76 -6.48 9.43 5.14
C LEU A 76 -7.86 9.62 5.76
N GLN A 77 -8.94 9.42 5.00
CA GLN A 77 -10.31 9.44 5.53
C GLN A 77 -10.53 8.35 6.58
N VAL A 78 -10.03 7.12 6.35
CA VAL A 78 -10.10 6.03 7.33
C VAL A 78 -9.24 6.33 8.55
N LEU A 79 -8.01 6.82 8.36
CA LEU A 79 -7.09 7.14 9.45
C LEU A 79 -7.58 8.29 10.34
N ARG A 80 -8.36 9.23 9.78
CA ARG A 80 -8.98 10.35 10.50
C ARG A 80 -10.34 10.02 11.12
N ALA A 81 -10.89 8.84 10.87
CA ALA A 81 -12.23 8.50 11.33
C ALA A 81 -12.31 8.50 12.86
N GLU A 82 -13.31 9.22 13.39
CA GLU A 82 -13.61 9.17 14.81
C GLU A 82 -13.95 7.73 15.22
N GLN A 83 -13.45 7.30 16.37
CA GLN A 83 -13.64 5.93 16.89
C GLN A 83 -13.01 4.82 16.04
N LEU A 84 -12.00 5.10 15.19
CA LEU A 84 -11.27 4.07 14.44
C LEU A 84 -10.87 2.88 15.34
N GLU A 85 -10.34 3.16 16.54
CA GLU A 85 -9.95 2.15 17.53
C GLU A 85 -11.06 1.16 17.88
N LYS A 86 -12.32 1.61 17.92
CA LYS A 86 -13.49 0.79 18.21
C LYS A 86 -13.76 -0.23 17.10
N TYR A 87 -13.44 0.13 15.85
CA TYR A 87 -13.68 -0.69 14.67
C TYR A 87 -12.43 -1.43 14.19
N LEU A 88 -11.25 -1.19 14.75
CA LEU A 88 -9.98 -1.82 14.32
C LEU A 88 -10.06 -3.34 14.25
N SER A 89 -10.66 -4.01 15.25
CA SER A 89 -10.80 -5.47 15.23
C SER A 89 -11.69 -5.95 14.06
N ILE A 90 -12.73 -5.21 13.73
CA ILE A 90 -13.64 -5.51 12.61
C ILE A 90 -12.94 -5.24 11.28
N ILE A 91 -12.22 -4.12 11.17
CA ILE A 91 -11.43 -3.77 9.97
C ILE A 91 -10.31 -4.79 9.75
N ASN A 92 -9.61 -5.21 10.81
CA ASN A 92 -8.58 -6.23 10.72
C ASN A 92 -9.15 -7.58 10.29
N GLY A 93 -10.32 -7.95 10.81
CA GLY A 93 -11.05 -9.14 10.34
C GLY A 93 -11.45 -9.02 8.87
N PHE A 94 -11.97 -7.86 8.46
CA PHE A 94 -12.35 -7.57 7.08
C PHE A 94 -11.16 -7.66 6.11
N LEU A 95 -10.01 -7.06 6.46
CA LEU A 95 -8.80 -7.06 5.64
C LEU A 95 -8.07 -8.41 5.67
N GLY A 96 -8.13 -9.14 6.78
CA GLY A 96 -7.53 -10.46 6.95
C GLY A 96 -8.24 -11.57 6.18
N VAL A 97 -9.43 -11.31 5.63
CA VAL A 97 -10.22 -12.31 4.92
C VAL A 97 -10.15 -12.08 3.40
N CYS A 98 -9.49 -13.02 2.72
CA CYS A 98 -9.36 -13.02 1.25
C CYS A 98 -10.64 -13.50 0.53
N GLU A 99 -11.65 -14.01 1.25
CA GLU A 99 -12.88 -14.52 0.63
C GLU A 99 -13.94 -13.41 0.44
N LYS A 100 -14.29 -13.12 -0.82
CA LYS A 100 -15.29 -12.12 -1.23
C LYS A 100 -16.65 -12.26 -0.52
N LEU A 101 -17.05 -13.47 -0.13
CA LEU A 101 -18.30 -13.74 0.59
C LEU A 101 -18.27 -13.23 2.03
N LYS A 102 -17.19 -13.49 2.76
CA LYS A 102 -17.00 -13.02 4.14
C LYS A 102 -16.72 -11.51 4.18
N ARG A 103 -16.08 -10.97 3.14
CA ARG A 103 -15.87 -9.53 2.98
C ARG A 103 -17.21 -8.76 3.02
N LYS A 104 -18.24 -9.25 2.34
CA LYS A 104 -19.61 -8.67 2.35
C LYS A 104 -20.27 -8.72 3.72
N GLU A 105 -20.05 -9.80 4.47
CA GLU A 105 -20.63 -9.97 5.81
C GLU A 105 -19.98 -9.04 6.83
N SER A 106 -18.65 -8.88 6.78
CA SER A 106 -17.90 -7.97 7.65
C SER A 106 -18.15 -6.49 7.31
N THR A 107 -18.41 -6.13 6.04
CA THR A 107 -18.81 -4.74 5.68
C THR A 107 -20.12 -4.30 6.29
N ASN A 108 -21.07 -5.21 6.54
CA ASN A 108 -22.36 -4.87 7.14
C ASN A 108 -22.23 -4.44 8.62
N GLN A 109 -21.11 -4.73 9.26
CA GLN A 109 -20.82 -4.34 10.64
C GLN A 109 -20.02 -3.03 10.73
N LEU A 110 -19.49 -2.55 9.61
CA LEU A 110 -18.77 -1.28 9.53
C LEU A 110 -19.74 -0.15 9.19
N PRO A 111 -19.63 1.00 9.85
CA PRO A 111 -20.33 2.21 9.43
C PRO A 111 -20.01 2.57 7.98
N ASP A 112 -20.98 3.12 7.25
CA ASP A 112 -20.83 3.50 5.83
C ASP A 112 -19.64 4.45 5.58
N HIS A 113 -19.34 5.32 6.55
CA HIS A 113 -18.24 6.27 6.47
C HIS A 113 -16.85 5.60 6.57
N LEU A 114 -16.77 4.33 6.99
CA LEU A 114 -15.55 3.52 7.00
C LEU A 114 -15.56 2.48 5.88
N SER A 115 -16.70 1.83 5.63
CA SER A 115 -16.81 0.75 4.64
C SER A 115 -16.65 1.28 3.21
N ALA A 116 -17.22 2.43 2.86
CA ALA A 116 -17.13 2.98 1.52
C ALA A 116 -15.71 3.42 1.16
N PRO A 117 -14.96 4.17 2.01
CA PRO A 117 -13.56 4.47 1.75
C PRO A 117 -12.68 3.23 1.67
N LEU A 118 -12.85 2.26 2.58
CA LEU A 118 -12.07 1.01 2.56
C LEU A 118 -12.25 0.22 1.26
N ASN A 119 -13.48 0.08 0.76
CA ASN A 119 -13.74 -0.58 -0.51
C ASN A 119 -13.09 0.18 -1.68
N LYS A 120 -13.17 1.51 -1.69
CA LYS A 120 -12.49 2.33 -2.71
C LYS A 120 -10.98 2.17 -2.69
N VAL A 121 -10.37 2.06 -1.50
CA VAL A 121 -8.93 1.76 -1.38
C VAL A 121 -8.64 0.38 -1.98
N LEU A 122 -9.37 -0.66 -1.58
CA LEU A 122 -9.16 -2.02 -2.08
C LEU A 122 -9.26 -2.09 -3.61
N ASP A 123 -10.30 -1.49 -4.19
CA ASP A 123 -10.55 -1.54 -5.64
C ASP A 123 -9.49 -0.74 -6.42
N THR A 124 -9.20 0.48 -5.99
CA THR A 124 -8.26 1.38 -6.69
C THR A 124 -6.83 0.88 -6.55
N PHE A 125 -6.40 0.52 -5.34
CA PHE A 125 -5.05 0.00 -5.08
C PHE A 125 -4.85 -1.33 -5.82
N SER A 126 -5.81 -2.25 -5.77
CA SER A 126 -5.70 -3.51 -6.52
C SER A 126 -5.59 -3.27 -8.02
N SER A 127 -6.25 -2.23 -8.55
CA SER A 127 -6.15 -1.86 -9.96
C SER A 127 -4.76 -1.32 -10.33
N GLU A 128 -4.16 -0.49 -9.47
CA GLU A 128 -2.78 -0.01 -9.63
C GLU A 128 -1.78 -1.17 -9.58
N LEU A 129 -1.93 -2.12 -8.65
CA LEU A 129 -1.04 -3.28 -8.58
C LEU A 129 -1.23 -4.25 -9.74
N LYS A 130 -2.45 -4.41 -10.27
CA LYS A 130 -2.67 -5.22 -11.49
C LYS A 130 -1.91 -4.67 -12.69
N ALA A 131 -1.65 -3.36 -12.75
CA ALA A 131 -0.84 -2.75 -13.81
C ALA A 131 0.63 -3.19 -13.78
N SER A 132 1.12 -3.70 -12.64
CA SER A 132 2.46 -4.28 -12.52
C SER A 132 2.57 -5.71 -13.08
N GLY A 133 1.44 -6.38 -13.37
CA GLY A 133 1.42 -7.78 -13.82
C GLY A 133 1.22 -8.82 -12.70
N LEU A 134 0.99 -8.39 -11.47
CA LEU A 134 0.66 -9.27 -10.34
C LEU A 134 -0.70 -9.99 -10.56
N PRO A 135 -0.81 -11.29 -10.19
CA PRO A 135 -2.09 -12.00 -10.12
C PRO A 135 -3.06 -11.35 -9.13
N GLU A 136 -4.36 -11.42 -9.43
CA GLU A 136 -5.41 -10.77 -8.61
C GLU A 136 -5.36 -11.17 -7.13
N GLU A 137 -5.18 -12.45 -6.83
CA GLU A 137 -5.09 -12.94 -5.45
C GLU A 137 -3.89 -12.36 -4.70
N GLN A 138 -2.77 -12.17 -5.39
CA GLN A 138 -1.57 -11.57 -4.81
C GLN A 138 -1.75 -10.05 -4.62
N CYS A 139 -2.40 -9.36 -5.56
CA CYS A 139 -2.76 -7.95 -5.40
C CYS A 139 -3.61 -7.75 -4.14
N GLU A 140 -4.70 -8.51 -3.98
CA GLU A 140 -5.59 -8.37 -2.82
C GLU A 140 -4.83 -8.59 -1.51
N ARG A 141 -3.96 -9.60 -1.45
CA ARG A 141 -3.14 -9.88 -0.27
C ARG A 141 -2.16 -8.74 0.04
N VAL A 142 -1.49 -8.20 -0.97
CA VAL A 142 -0.56 -7.07 -0.81
C VAL A 142 -1.32 -5.86 -0.27
N VAL A 143 -2.44 -5.49 -0.88
CA VAL A 143 -3.24 -4.33 -0.42
C VAL A 143 -3.72 -4.52 1.02
N SER A 144 -4.27 -5.70 1.36
CA SER A 144 -4.69 -6.00 2.73
C SER A 144 -3.54 -5.86 3.73
N ASN A 145 -2.36 -6.40 3.42
CA ASN A 145 -1.20 -6.34 4.30
C ASN A 145 -0.68 -4.91 4.48
N VAL A 146 -0.68 -4.11 3.42
CA VAL A 146 -0.34 -2.68 3.48
C VAL A 146 -1.32 -1.95 4.38
N LEU A 147 -2.63 -2.14 4.19
CA LEU A 147 -3.65 -1.46 5.00
C LEU A 147 -3.61 -1.88 6.47
N LEU A 148 -3.48 -3.17 6.75
CA LEU A 148 -3.29 -3.68 8.11
C LEU A 148 -2.06 -3.06 8.78
N THR A 149 -0.99 -2.84 8.02
CA THR A 149 0.23 -2.21 8.53
C THR A 149 0.00 -0.74 8.86
N LEU A 150 -0.67 0.00 7.97
CA LEU A 150 -0.98 1.42 8.19
C LEU A 150 -1.94 1.62 9.39
N LEU A 151 -2.87 0.69 9.60
CA LEU A 151 -3.83 0.77 10.70
C LEU A 151 -3.25 0.42 12.07
N LYS A 152 -2.08 -0.23 12.14
CA LYS A 152 -1.40 -0.52 13.42
C LYS A 152 -0.83 0.73 14.10
N ASP A 153 -0.44 1.73 13.30
CA ASP A 153 0.04 3.02 13.79
C ASP A 153 -0.62 4.14 12.97
N PRO A 154 -1.87 4.52 13.29
CA PRO A 154 -2.61 5.50 12.51
C PRO A 154 -1.94 6.87 12.45
N SER A 155 -1.30 7.30 13.55
CA SER A 155 -0.64 8.61 13.64
C SER A 155 0.61 8.67 12.77
N GLY A 156 1.47 7.66 12.82
CA GLY A 156 2.63 7.56 11.95
C GLY A 156 2.25 7.41 10.48
N SER A 157 1.26 6.55 10.22
CA SER A 157 0.78 6.23 8.87
C SER A 157 0.12 7.42 8.20
N PHE A 158 -0.53 8.29 8.97
CA PHE A 158 -1.07 9.54 8.47
C PHE A 158 0.02 10.41 7.82
N VAL A 159 1.12 10.64 8.56
CA VAL A 159 2.26 11.44 8.06
C VAL A 159 2.93 10.78 6.86
N PHE A 160 3.05 9.44 6.88
CA PHE A 160 3.60 8.68 5.77
C PHE A 160 2.78 8.85 4.49
N VAL A 161 1.46 8.65 4.58
CA VAL A 161 0.56 8.72 3.43
C VAL A 161 0.51 10.14 2.86
N GLU A 162 0.49 11.18 3.69
CA GLU A 162 0.57 12.58 3.23
C GLU A 162 1.87 12.87 2.46
N LYS A 163 3.00 12.36 2.94
CA LYS A 163 4.29 12.54 2.26
C LYS A 163 4.37 11.76 0.95
N VAL A 164 3.84 10.54 0.91
CA VAL A 164 3.84 9.68 -0.29
C VAL A 164 2.90 10.22 -1.36
N SER A 165 1.72 10.74 -0.98
CA SER A 165 0.81 11.38 -1.94
C SER A 165 1.45 12.64 -2.54
N GLY A 166 2.19 13.40 -1.72
CA GLY A 166 2.73 14.71 -2.08
C GLY A 166 1.64 15.78 -2.21
N PRO A 167 2.00 17.08 -2.24
CA PRO A 167 1.08 18.12 -2.69
C PRO A 167 0.86 17.98 -4.21
N GLU A 168 -0.39 18.09 -4.66
CA GLU A 168 -0.74 18.16 -6.10
C GLU A 168 -0.02 19.31 -6.84
#